data_AF-H3DM17-F1
#
_entry.id   AF-H3DM17-F1
#
_cell.length_a   1.000
_cell.length_b   1.000
_cell.length_c   1.000
_cell.angle_alpha   90.00
_cell.angle_beta   90.00
_cell.angle_gamma   90.00
#
_symmetry.space_group_name_H-M   'P 1'
#
loop_
_entity.id
_entity.type
_entity.pdbx_description
1 polymer ?
#
loop_
_entity_poly.entity_id
_entity_poly.type
_entity_poly.pdbx_seq_one_letter_code
_entity_poly.pdbx_strand_id
1 'polypeptide(L)'
;MSELNKEVLDLVWGRPTSGGVSASIFRRWTQGFVFSENEHTALEQFEGGPCAVIAPVQAFFLKNVLFNRESPNWRQMTEEEQKIELCSTLSEILESACASLTTGFCLVTWAKGRSPHTQSQTQDMPAPESSQPSEEQSTALTAEDLDFERFHSVLHKRTVMSASDLKEEVLSLYHAWRGCCGVLLFLYSVILTKGIENIRNEIQDTMEPLIDPVHGHGSQSLVNLLVTGHAVSNVWDGDRECSGMKLHGIHKQASVGFLTLMESLRYCKVGSFLKSPKFPIWILGSETHLSVFFTKDMSLVGPESPSEQARRVFQSFDPEDNGFIPESLLEDVMKALDLVSEPEYVNLVKSKLDPESLGIILLGPFLLEFFPDQDSGIPDSLPVYHYNGLKQSNHNERVEYVEGTALVLGFEDPMVRTDDTPVKRCLQTKWPYIELLWTTDRSPSLN
;
A
#
# COMPACT_ATOMS: atom_id res chain seq x y z
N MET A 1 -6.97 -31.46 -1.54
CA MET A 1 -6.41 -30.12 -1.26
C MET A 1 -6.56 -29.79 0.23
N SER A 2 -5.97 -30.56 1.15
CA SER A 2 -6.14 -30.35 2.61
C SER A 2 -4.96 -29.63 3.27
N GLU A 3 -3.74 -29.73 2.74
CA GLU A 3 -2.55 -29.10 3.35
C GLU A 3 -2.33 -27.65 2.89
N LEU A 4 -2.49 -27.37 1.58
CA LEU A 4 -2.33 -26.01 1.05
C LEU A 4 -3.34 -25.00 1.64
N ASN A 5 -4.57 -25.43 1.91
CA ASN A 5 -5.56 -24.56 2.58
C ASN A 5 -5.12 -24.23 4.00
N LYS A 6 -4.56 -25.20 4.74
CA LYS A 6 -4.19 -25.00 6.14
C LYS A 6 -3.03 -24.03 6.31
N GLU A 7 -2.01 -24.10 5.45
CA GLU A 7 -0.86 -23.19 5.56
C GLU A 7 -1.19 -21.74 5.23
N VAL A 8 -2.03 -21.49 4.22
CA VAL A 8 -2.52 -20.14 3.93
C VAL A 8 -3.35 -19.61 5.10
N LEU A 9 -4.21 -20.44 5.67
CA LEU A 9 -5.03 -20.07 6.81
C LEU A 9 -4.19 -19.73 8.04
N ASP A 10 -3.21 -20.57 8.37
CA ASP A 10 -2.29 -20.34 9.48
C ASP A 10 -1.49 -19.04 9.27
N LEU A 11 -1.04 -18.76 8.04
CA LEU A 11 -0.30 -17.53 7.72
C LEU A 11 -1.19 -16.29 7.83
N VAL A 12 -2.43 -16.36 7.35
CA VAL A 12 -3.32 -15.19 7.27
C VAL A 12 -4.01 -14.91 8.59
N TRP A 13 -4.54 -15.93 9.26
CA TRP A 13 -5.41 -15.79 10.42
C TRP A 13 -4.78 -16.30 11.72
N GLY A 14 -3.61 -16.93 11.64
CA GLY A 14 -2.91 -17.49 12.78
C GLY A 14 -3.39 -18.90 13.13
N ARG A 15 -2.62 -19.56 14.01
CA ARG A 15 -3.02 -20.85 14.58
C ARG A 15 -4.00 -20.62 15.73
N PRO A 16 -5.21 -21.20 15.71
CA PRO A 16 -6.13 -21.07 16.83
C PRO A 16 -5.53 -21.71 18.09
N THR A 17 -5.14 -20.90 19.08
CA THR A 17 -4.59 -21.39 20.37
C THR A 17 -5.71 -21.76 21.35
N SER A 18 -6.89 -21.14 21.23
CA SER A 18 -8.14 -21.55 21.88
C SER A 18 -9.30 -20.70 21.36
N GLY A 19 -10.24 -21.31 20.63
CA GLY A 19 -11.30 -20.61 19.88
C GLY A 19 -10.82 -20.26 18.47
N GLY A 20 -11.60 -20.64 17.45
CA GLY A 20 -11.30 -20.34 16.06
C GLY A 20 -11.26 -18.83 15.76
N VAL A 21 -11.02 -18.47 14.50
CA VAL A 21 -11.07 -17.07 14.05
C VAL A 21 -12.42 -16.44 14.41
N SER A 22 -12.40 -15.25 14.99
CA SER A 22 -13.62 -14.53 15.34
C SER A 22 -14.51 -14.33 14.12
N ALA A 23 -15.77 -14.75 14.20
CA ALA A 23 -16.74 -14.58 13.11
C ALA A 23 -16.95 -13.11 12.74
N SER A 24 -16.89 -12.19 13.70
CA SER A 24 -16.99 -10.75 13.42
C SER A 24 -15.78 -10.23 12.65
N ILE A 25 -14.58 -10.70 12.98
CA ILE A 25 -13.36 -10.33 12.25
C ILE A 25 -13.41 -10.90 10.83
N PHE A 26 -13.79 -12.16 10.67
CA PHE A 26 -13.91 -12.76 9.34
C PHE A 26 -14.90 -11.99 8.46
N ARG A 27 -16.09 -11.67 8.98
CA ARG A 27 -17.15 -10.91 8.25
C ARG A 27 -16.66 -9.57 7.72
N ARG A 28 -15.81 -8.86 8.46
CA ARG A 28 -15.23 -7.58 8.01
C ARG A 28 -14.47 -7.72 6.70
N TRP A 29 -13.88 -8.89 6.44
CA TRP A 29 -13.10 -9.18 5.23
C TRP A 29 -13.91 -9.79 4.07
N THR A 30 -15.20 -10.08 4.26
CA THR A 30 -16.01 -10.75 3.22
C THR A 30 -16.60 -9.80 2.17
N GLN A 31 -16.16 -8.55 2.08
CA GLN A 31 -16.58 -7.64 1.01
C GLN A 31 -15.82 -7.89 -0.31
N GLY A 32 -16.40 -7.42 -1.41
CA GLY A 32 -15.72 -7.29 -2.70
C GLY A 32 -15.16 -5.89 -2.91
N PHE A 33 -14.55 -5.66 -4.07
CA PHE A 33 -14.15 -4.32 -4.50
C PHE A 33 -15.38 -3.54 -5.00
N VAL A 34 -15.98 -2.71 -4.16
CA VAL A 34 -17.17 -1.91 -4.53
C VAL A 34 -16.73 -0.47 -4.82
N PHE A 35 -17.29 0.16 -5.85
CA PHE A 35 -16.99 1.54 -6.23
C PHE A 35 -18.06 2.44 -5.63
N SER A 36 -17.67 3.64 -5.21
CA SER A 36 -18.58 4.65 -4.70
C SER A 36 -19.52 5.12 -5.81
N GLU A 37 -20.80 5.23 -5.49
CA GLU A 37 -21.80 5.85 -6.36
C GLU A 37 -21.58 7.36 -6.51
N ASN A 38 -20.84 7.97 -5.58
CA ASN A 38 -20.57 9.40 -5.56
C ASN A 38 -19.22 9.77 -6.20
N GLU A 39 -18.32 8.81 -6.38
CA GLU A 39 -16.99 9.04 -6.92
C GLU A 39 -16.52 7.77 -7.65
N HIS A 40 -16.69 7.72 -8.97
CA HIS A 40 -16.61 6.48 -9.77
C HIS A 40 -15.20 5.85 -9.77
N THR A 41 -14.18 6.57 -9.32
CA THR A 41 -12.81 6.04 -9.23
C THR A 41 -12.39 5.70 -7.80
N ALA A 42 -13.30 5.81 -6.83
CA ALA A 42 -13.05 5.53 -5.42
C ALA A 42 -13.68 4.20 -5.00
N LEU A 43 -12.89 3.32 -4.39
CA LEU A 43 -13.39 2.09 -3.78
C LEU A 43 -14.03 2.38 -2.42
N GLU A 44 -15.09 1.66 -2.07
CA GLU A 44 -15.70 1.72 -0.74
C GLU A 44 -15.12 0.63 0.17
N GLN A 45 -15.08 0.93 1.46
CA GLN A 45 -14.81 0.00 2.53
C GLN A 45 -15.98 0.06 3.52
N PHE A 46 -16.53 -1.11 3.86
CA PHE A 46 -17.70 -1.20 4.73
C PHE A 46 -17.33 -1.26 6.22
N GLU A 47 -16.24 -1.95 6.55
CA GLU A 47 -15.77 -2.11 7.93
C GLU A 47 -14.25 -1.97 8.02
N GLY A 48 -13.71 -1.73 9.22
CA GLY A 48 -12.25 -1.66 9.43
C GLY A 48 -11.55 -2.98 9.12
N GLY A 49 -10.26 -2.98 8.76
CA GLY A 49 -9.46 -4.20 8.55
C GLY A 49 -9.05 -4.42 7.08
N PRO A 50 -9.99 -4.62 6.13
CA PRO A 50 -9.69 -4.83 4.71
C PRO A 50 -8.95 -3.68 4.02
N CYS A 51 -8.81 -2.52 4.68
CA CYS A 51 -8.02 -1.39 4.21
C CYS A 51 -6.58 -1.78 3.82
N ALA A 52 -6.01 -2.82 4.45
CA ALA A 52 -4.68 -3.33 4.10
C ALA A 52 -4.59 -3.94 2.68
N VAL A 53 -5.73 -4.23 2.05
CA VAL A 53 -5.82 -4.63 0.64
C VAL A 53 -6.44 -3.53 -0.20
N ILE A 54 -7.51 -2.89 0.29
CA ILE A 54 -8.23 -1.87 -0.48
C ILE A 54 -7.42 -0.60 -0.70
N ALA A 55 -6.70 -0.09 0.30
CA ALA A 55 -5.93 1.14 0.12
C ALA A 55 -4.77 0.95 -0.89
N PRO A 56 -4.00 -0.16 -0.87
CA PRO A 56 -3.07 -0.47 -1.96
C PRO A 56 -3.75 -0.59 -3.33
N VAL A 57 -4.87 -1.32 -3.43
CA VAL A 57 -5.59 -1.45 -4.71
C VAL A 57 -6.07 -0.08 -5.19
N GLN A 58 -6.63 0.76 -4.32
CA GLN A 58 -7.02 2.12 -4.65
C GLN A 58 -5.84 2.98 -5.11
N ALA A 59 -4.69 2.89 -4.45
CA ALA A 59 -3.50 3.66 -4.82
C ALA A 59 -2.99 3.25 -6.22
N PHE A 60 -2.87 1.96 -6.51
CA PHE A 60 -2.48 1.48 -7.84
C PHE A 60 -3.55 1.79 -8.91
N PHE A 61 -4.82 1.74 -8.52
CA PHE A 61 -5.94 2.09 -9.40
C PHE A 61 -5.87 3.57 -9.80
N LEU A 62 -5.69 4.47 -8.83
CA LEU A 62 -5.46 5.90 -9.08
C LEU A 62 -4.24 6.13 -9.95
N LYS A 63 -3.16 5.38 -9.73
CA LYS A 63 -1.94 5.48 -10.54
C LYS A 63 -2.25 5.22 -12.02
N ASN A 64 -3.00 4.16 -12.30
CA ASN A 64 -3.35 3.84 -13.68
C ASN A 64 -4.34 4.85 -14.27
N VAL A 65 -5.35 5.26 -13.50
CA VAL A 65 -6.35 6.24 -13.92
C VAL A 65 -5.74 7.61 -14.23
N LEU A 66 -4.78 8.06 -13.42
CA LEU A 66 -4.21 9.41 -13.51
C LEU A 66 -3.05 9.50 -14.51
N PHE A 67 -2.24 8.45 -14.65
CA PHE A 67 -0.97 8.53 -15.36
C PHE A 67 -0.84 7.57 -16.55
N ASN A 68 -1.67 6.52 -16.62
CA ASN A 68 -1.64 5.56 -17.73
C ASN A 68 -2.82 5.71 -18.69
N ARG A 69 -3.83 6.52 -18.32
CA ARG A 69 -5.00 6.82 -19.17
C ARG A 69 -4.95 8.25 -19.70
N GLU A 70 -5.31 8.39 -20.97
CA GLU A 70 -5.54 9.69 -21.60
C GLU A 70 -7.02 10.09 -21.41
N SER A 71 -7.40 10.52 -20.20
CA SER A 71 -8.74 11.07 -19.95
C SER A 71 -8.67 12.41 -19.22
N PRO A 72 -9.32 13.47 -19.73
CA PRO A 72 -9.36 14.76 -19.04
C PRO A 72 -10.18 14.71 -17.75
N ASN A 73 -11.16 13.80 -17.66
CA ASN A 73 -12.02 13.65 -16.49
C ASN A 73 -11.77 12.32 -15.78
N TRP A 74 -10.66 12.27 -15.06
CA TRP A 74 -10.22 11.09 -14.29
C TRP A 74 -11.19 10.65 -13.19
N ARG A 75 -12.15 11.49 -12.77
CA ARG A 75 -13.14 11.16 -11.72
C ARG A 75 -14.34 10.40 -12.23
N GLN A 76 -14.68 10.59 -13.50
CA GLN A 76 -15.81 9.94 -14.13
C GLN A 76 -15.33 8.75 -14.94
N MET A 77 -15.94 7.60 -14.69
CA MET A 77 -15.74 6.40 -15.49
C MET A 77 -17.07 5.69 -15.68
N THR A 78 -17.20 5.03 -16.81
CA THR A 78 -18.23 4.03 -17.08
C THR A 78 -17.92 2.73 -16.34
N GLU A 79 -18.94 1.87 -16.17
CA GLU A 79 -18.75 0.55 -15.54
C GLU A 79 -17.75 -0.33 -16.30
N GLU A 80 -17.69 -0.24 -17.62
CA GLU A 80 -16.73 -1.02 -18.42
C GLU A 80 -15.29 -0.49 -18.23
N GLU A 81 -15.10 0.83 -18.12
CA GLU A 81 -13.79 1.41 -17.79
C GLU A 81 -13.35 1.03 -16.37
N GLN A 82 -14.25 1.09 -15.39
CA GLN A 82 -14.02 0.60 -14.03
C GLN A 82 -13.56 -0.86 -14.03
N LYS A 83 -14.24 -1.72 -14.81
CA LYS A 83 -13.91 -3.13 -14.95
C LYS A 83 -12.51 -3.34 -15.54
N ILE A 84 -12.20 -2.70 -16.65
CA ILE A 84 -10.91 -2.83 -17.32
C ILE A 84 -9.79 -2.36 -16.37
N GLU A 85 -9.98 -1.21 -15.73
CA GLU A 85 -8.95 -0.60 -14.89
C GLU A 85 -8.75 -1.35 -13.57
N LEU A 86 -9.82 -1.85 -12.96
CA LEU A 86 -9.70 -2.68 -11.75
C LEU A 86 -8.93 -3.96 -12.09
N CYS A 87 -9.31 -4.66 -13.16
CA CYS A 87 -8.64 -5.90 -13.56
C CYS A 87 -7.18 -5.68 -13.97
N SER A 88 -6.88 -4.56 -14.64
CA SER A 88 -5.50 -4.13 -14.92
C SER A 88 -4.70 -3.93 -13.63
N THR A 89 -5.27 -3.21 -12.67
CA THR A 89 -4.69 -2.95 -11.35
C THR A 89 -4.41 -4.24 -10.56
N LEU A 90 -5.39 -5.14 -10.49
CA LEU A 90 -5.24 -6.42 -9.80
C LEU A 90 -4.15 -7.29 -10.46
N SER A 91 -4.07 -7.27 -11.79
CA SER A 91 -3.03 -7.98 -12.55
C SER A 91 -1.64 -7.42 -12.24
N GLU A 92 -1.49 -6.10 -12.20
CA GLU A 92 -0.21 -5.45 -11.88
C GLU A 92 0.29 -5.79 -10.47
N ILE A 93 -0.60 -5.81 -9.47
CA ILE A 93 -0.23 -6.18 -8.11
C ILE A 93 0.19 -7.66 -8.05
N LEU A 94 -0.51 -8.55 -8.76
CA LEU A 94 -0.13 -9.97 -8.88
C LEU A 94 1.23 -10.14 -9.59
N GLU A 95 1.48 -9.35 -10.64
CA GLU A 95 2.77 -9.29 -11.33
C GLU A 95 3.89 -8.85 -10.38
N SER A 96 3.66 -7.81 -9.58
CA SER A 96 4.64 -7.32 -8.60
C SER A 96 4.94 -8.34 -7.49
N ALA A 97 3.94 -9.11 -7.06
CA ALA A 97 4.10 -10.12 -6.02
C ALA A 97 4.76 -11.41 -6.52
N CYS A 98 4.82 -11.64 -7.84
CA CYS A 98 5.35 -12.84 -8.43
C CYS A 98 6.89 -12.93 -8.26
N ALA A 99 7.35 -13.88 -7.44
CA ALA A 99 8.77 -14.07 -7.18
C ALA A 99 9.53 -14.73 -8.36
N SER A 100 8.82 -15.53 -9.17
CA SER A 100 9.40 -16.19 -10.34
C SER A 100 8.34 -16.52 -11.38
N LEU A 101 8.64 -16.21 -12.65
CA LEU A 101 7.77 -16.59 -13.77
C LEU A 101 7.66 -18.11 -13.95
N THR A 102 8.55 -18.90 -13.32
CA THR A 102 8.49 -20.37 -13.37
C THR A 102 7.41 -20.98 -12.49
N THR A 103 7.02 -20.31 -11.40
CA THR A 103 5.94 -20.76 -10.51
C THR A 103 4.56 -20.33 -11.01
N GLY A 104 4.52 -19.30 -11.85
CA GLY A 104 3.29 -18.71 -12.39
C GLY A 104 2.47 -17.95 -11.35
N PHE A 105 1.31 -17.46 -11.77
CA PHE A 105 0.35 -16.71 -10.99
C PHE A 105 -0.73 -17.65 -10.46
N CYS A 106 -1.09 -17.51 -9.19
CA CYS A 106 -2.14 -18.29 -8.56
C CYS A 106 -3.39 -17.42 -8.38
N LEU A 107 -4.52 -17.87 -8.94
CA LEU A 107 -5.82 -17.24 -8.79
C LEU A 107 -6.70 -18.11 -7.91
N VAL A 108 -7.28 -17.52 -6.86
CA VAL A 108 -8.23 -18.17 -5.96
C VAL A 108 -9.63 -17.74 -6.33
N THR A 109 -10.49 -18.72 -6.58
CA THR A 109 -11.87 -18.51 -7.01
C THR A 109 -12.81 -19.42 -6.25
N TRP A 110 -14.11 -19.13 -6.34
CA TRP A 110 -15.13 -20.09 -5.93
C TRP A 110 -15.05 -21.36 -6.79
N ALA A 111 -15.21 -22.52 -6.17
CA ALA A 111 -15.44 -23.75 -6.91
C ALA A 111 -16.66 -23.61 -7.84
N LYS A 112 -16.58 -24.14 -9.06
CA LYS A 112 -17.63 -24.01 -10.09
C LYS A 112 -19.02 -24.34 -9.51
N GLY A 113 -19.98 -23.41 -9.69
CA GLY A 113 -21.37 -23.57 -9.24
C GLY A 113 -21.62 -23.36 -7.74
N ARG A 114 -20.63 -22.87 -6.97
CA ARG A 114 -20.75 -22.67 -5.52
C ARG A 114 -20.56 -21.22 -5.05
N SER A 115 -20.55 -20.27 -5.98
CA SER A 115 -20.60 -18.84 -5.62
C SER A 115 -21.98 -18.53 -5.01
N PRO A 116 -22.05 -17.74 -3.92
CA PRO A 116 -23.32 -17.38 -3.29
C PRO A 116 -24.28 -16.60 -4.22
N HIS A 117 -23.80 -16.10 -5.37
CA HIS A 117 -24.60 -15.31 -6.31
C HIS A 117 -24.86 -15.97 -7.66
N THR A 118 -24.44 -17.21 -7.92
CA THR A 118 -24.57 -17.83 -9.24
C THR A 118 -25.64 -18.91 -9.28
N GLN A 119 -26.90 -18.51 -9.08
CA GLN A 119 -28.06 -19.19 -9.65
C GLN A 119 -29.06 -18.17 -10.19
N SER A 120 -28.73 -17.58 -11.33
CA SER A 120 -29.70 -16.90 -12.19
C SER A 120 -29.54 -17.38 -13.63
N GLN A 121 -30.46 -18.25 -14.02
CA GLN A 121 -31.00 -18.47 -15.38
C GLN A 121 -30.04 -18.95 -16.48
N THR A 122 -30.14 -20.24 -16.79
CA THR A 122 -30.24 -20.75 -18.17
C THR A 122 -30.72 -22.21 -18.13
N GLN A 123 -32.04 -22.39 -18.06
CA GLN A 123 -32.69 -23.61 -18.54
C GLN A 123 -33.68 -23.18 -19.60
N ASP A 124 -33.27 -23.31 -20.85
CA ASP A 124 -34.16 -23.19 -22.00
C ASP A 124 -34.77 -24.56 -22.31
N MET A 125 -36.11 -24.54 -22.46
CA MET A 125 -37.02 -25.53 -23.05
C MET A 125 -37.67 -26.60 -22.13
N PRO A 126 -38.94 -26.98 -22.41
CA PRO A 126 -40.08 -26.20 -22.90
C PRO A 126 -41.31 -26.29 -21.96
N ALA A 127 -42.26 -25.37 -22.16
CA ALA A 127 -43.54 -25.30 -21.44
C ALA A 127 -44.31 -26.64 -21.45
N PRO A 128 -45.07 -26.93 -20.38
CA PRO A 128 -46.50 -26.70 -20.48
C PRO A 128 -47.17 -26.13 -19.22
N GLU A 129 -48.42 -25.75 -19.45
CA GLU A 129 -49.35 -25.00 -18.62
C GLU A 129 -49.76 -25.68 -17.30
N SER A 130 -50.23 -24.80 -16.41
CA SER A 130 -51.26 -25.01 -15.37
C SER A 130 -50.81 -25.21 -13.92
N SER A 131 -51.12 -24.16 -13.14
CA SER A 131 -51.82 -24.20 -11.85
C SER A 131 -51.07 -24.60 -10.56
N GLN A 132 -51.02 -23.61 -9.66
CA GLN A 132 -50.84 -23.60 -8.20
C GLN A 132 -49.44 -23.25 -7.66
N PRO A 133 -49.31 -22.19 -6.83
CA PRO A 133 -48.06 -21.87 -6.15
C PRO A 133 -47.90 -22.80 -4.95
N SER A 134 -47.02 -23.80 -5.11
CA SER A 134 -46.41 -24.48 -3.97
C SER A 134 -45.25 -23.60 -3.50
N GLU A 135 -45.24 -23.27 -2.20
CA GLU A 135 -44.13 -22.61 -1.52
C GLU A 135 -42.89 -23.50 -1.57
N GLU A 136 -42.14 -23.44 -2.66
CA GLU A 136 -40.75 -23.92 -2.69
C GLU A 136 -39.88 -22.83 -2.07
N GLN A 137 -39.50 -23.05 -0.81
CA GLN A 137 -38.46 -22.29 -0.13
C GLN A 137 -37.13 -22.45 -0.89
N SER A 138 -36.92 -21.52 -1.82
CA SER A 138 -35.63 -21.26 -2.46
C SER A 138 -34.66 -20.75 -1.40
N THR A 139 -33.81 -21.62 -0.86
CA THR A 139 -32.69 -21.23 0.03
C THR A 139 -31.59 -20.58 -0.80
N ALA A 140 -31.80 -19.34 -1.24
CA ALA A 140 -30.73 -18.45 -1.66
C ALA A 140 -29.87 -18.12 -0.43
N LEU A 141 -28.58 -18.46 -0.48
CA LEU A 141 -27.64 -18.17 0.62
C LEU A 141 -27.34 -16.68 0.61
N THR A 142 -27.76 -15.98 1.65
CA THR A 142 -27.31 -14.61 1.90
C THR A 142 -25.85 -14.64 2.38
N ALA A 143 -25.13 -13.53 2.24
CA ALA A 143 -23.77 -13.38 2.80
C ALA A 143 -23.73 -13.58 4.33
N GLU A 144 -24.89 -13.61 4.99
CA GLU A 144 -25.04 -13.79 6.45
C GLU A 144 -24.85 -15.24 6.89
N ASP A 145 -24.93 -16.22 5.98
CA ASP A 145 -24.78 -17.66 6.27
C ASP A 145 -23.38 -18.23 5.91
N LEU A 146 -22.45 -17.39 5.47
CA LEU A 146 -21.12 -17.82 5.05
C LEU A 146 -20.15 -17.78 6.23
N ASP A 147 -20.05 -18.90 6.96
CA ASP A 147 -19.06 -19.03 8.03
C ASP A 147 -17.63 -19.28 7.50
N PHE A 148 -16.65 -19.10 8.40
CA PHE A 148 -15.23 -19.22 8.08
C PHE A 148 -14.87 -20.58 7.47
N GLU A 149 -15.36 -21.68 8.03
CA GLU A 149 -15.01 -23.03 7.56
C GLU A 149 -15.61 -23.31 6.19
N ARG A 150 -16.89 -22.95 6.01
CA ARG A 150 -17.63 -23.14 4.77
C ARG A 150 -16.99 -22.37 3.64
N PHE A 151 -16.64 -21.10 3.85
CA PHE A 151 -15.93 -20.28 2.85
C PHE A 151 -14.67 -20.99 2.35
N HIS A 152 -13.78 -21.39 3.26
CA HIS A 152 -12.50 -22.01 2.88
C HIS A 152 -12.66 -23.42 2.29
N SER A 153 -13.75 -24.13 2.62
CA SER A 153 -14.03 -25.46 2.04
C SER A 153 -14.40 -25.44 0.55
N VAL A 154 -14.83 -24.28 0.02
CA VAL A 154 -15.32 -24.13 -1.35
C VAL A 154 -14.40 -23.30 -2.26
N LEU A 155 -13.18 -23.03 -1.82
CA LEU A 155 -12.18 -22.33 -2.64
C LEU A 155 -11.48 -23.28 -3.62
N HIS A 156 -11.16 -22.75 -4.79
CA HIS A 156 -10.38 -23.40 -5.82
C HIS A 156 -9.18 -22.55 -6.19
N LYS A 157 -8.03 -23.20 -6.35
CA LYS A 157 -6.80 -22.57 -6.85
C LYS A 157 -6.61 -22.94 -8.31
N ARG A 158 -6.38 -21.94 -9.16
CA ARG A 158 -5.93 -22.10 -10.55
C ARG A 158 -4.57 -21.45 -10.71
N THR A 159 -3.70 -22.02 -11.55
CA THR A 159 -2.39 -21.44 -11.84
C THR A 159 -2.28 -21.07 -13.32
N VAL A 160 -1.71 -19.90 -13.58
CA VAL A 160 -1.55 -19.29 -14.90
C VAL A 160 -0.08 -18.98 -15.13
N MET A 161 0.48 -19.31 -16.30
CA MET A 161 1.93 -19.28 -16.52
C MET A 161 2.44 -18.01 -17.21
N SER A 162 1.55 -17.23 -17.83
CA SER A 162 1.94 -16.03 -18.59
C SER A 162 1.19 -14.78 -18.10
N ALA A 163 1.82 -13.62 -18.24
CA ALA A 163 1.21 -12.34 -17.90
C ALA A 163 0.03 -11.99 -18.82
N SER A 164 0.03 -12.48 -20.07
CA SER A 164 -1.10 -12.28 -21.00
C SER A 164 -2.32 -13.06 -20.52
N ASP A 165 -2.15 -14.35 -20.25
CA ASP A 165 -3.23 -15.21 -19.75
C ASP A 165 -3.73 -14.71 -18.38
N LEU A 166 -2.83 -14.16 -17.54
CA LEU A 166 -3.21 -13.56 -16.26
C LEU A 166 -4.23 -12.45 -16.46
N LYS A 167 -3.96 -11.52 -17.37
CA LYS A 167 -4.85 -10.37 -17.64
C LYS A 167 -6.21 -10.83 -18.14
N GLU A 168 -6.24 -11.82 -19.04
CA GLU A 168 -7.49 -12.41 -19.55
C GLU A 168 -8.29 -13.10 -18.43
N GLU A 169 -7.62 -13.90 -17.60
CA GLU A 169 -8.25 -14.62 -16.51
C GLU A 169 -8.76 -13.69 -15.42
N VAL A 170 -7.97 -12.69 -14.99
CA VAL A 170 -8.40 -11.67 -14.03
C VAL A 170 -9.60 -10.90 -14.56
N LEU A 171 -9.60 -10.53 -15.84
CA LEU A 171 -10.74 -9.87 -16.49
C LEU A 171 -12.00 -10.75 -16.49
N SER A 172 -11.85 -12.05 -16.78
CA SER A 172 -12.97 -13.01 -16.75
C SER A 172 -13.59 -13.17 -15.36
N LEU A 173 -12.80 -12.91 -14.30
CA LEU A 173 -13.20 -13.03 -12.90
C LEU A 173 -13.73 -11.73 -12.30
N TYR A 174 -13.96 -10.68 -13.10
CA TYR A 174 -14.43 -9.36 -12.64
C TYR A 174 -15.59 -9.43 -11.62
N HIS A 175 -16.64 -10.20 -11.92
CA HIS A 175 -17.79 -10.32 -11.01
C HIS A 175 -17.46 -10.99 -9.68
N ALA A 176 -16.45 -11.87 -9.63
CA ALA A 176 -15.98 -12.49 -8.40
C ALA A 176 -15.20 -11.48 -7.53
N TRP A 177 -14.41 -10.59 -8.14
CA TRP A 177 -13.68 -9.54 -7.43
C TRP A 177 -14.62 -8.47 -6.84
N ARG A 178 -15.68 -8.11 -7.56
CA ARG A 178 -16.73 -7.19 -7.11
C ARG A 178 -17.65 -7.81 -6.04
N GLY A 179 -17.84 -9.12 -6.09
CA GLY A 179 -18.82 -9.85 -5.28
C GLY A 179 -18.33 -10.21 -3.87
N CYS A 180 -19.18 -10.96 -3.15
CA CYS A 180 -18.87 -11.48 -1.81
C CYS A 180 -17.47 -12.11 -1.76
N CYS A 181 -16.72 -11.78 -0.72
CA CYS A 181 -15.35 -12.23 -0.45
C CYS A 181 -14.31 -11.86 -1.53
N GLY A 182 -14.62 -10.98 -2.48
CA GLY A 182 -13.69 -10.61 -3.56
C GLY A 182 -12.33 -10.09 -3.07
N VAL A 183 -12.32 -9.35 -1.95
CA VAL A 183 -11.07 -8.90 -1.30
C VAL A 183 -10.24 -10.08 -0.79
N LEU A 184 -10.86 -11.07 -0.13
CA LEU A 184 -10.17 -12.27 0.35
C LEU A 184 -9.70 -13.17 -0.79
N LEU A 185 -10.51 -13.35 -1.84
CA LEU A 185 -10.10 -14.09 -3.03
C LEU A 185 -8.87 -13.47 -3.67
N PHE A 186 -8.83 -12.14 -3.78
CA PHE A 186 -7.67 -11.44 -4.29
C PHE A 186 -6.46 -11.55 -3.36
N LEU A 187 -6.65 -11.35 -2.06
CA LEU A 187 -5.59 -11.54 -1.06
C LEU A 187 -4.93 -12.93 -1.16
N TYR A 188 -5.73 -13.99 -1.21
CA TYR A 188 -5.20 -15.34 -1.33
C TYR A 188 -4.53 -15.58 -2.69
N SER A 189 -5.00 -14.93 -3.75
CA SER A 189 -4.33 -14.96 -5.05
C SER A 189 -2.92 -14.34 -4.98
N VAL A 190 -2.78 -13.19 -4.30
CA VAL A 190 -1.49 -12.52 -4.09
C VAL A 190 -0.55 -13.39 -3.24
N ILE A 191 -1.03 -13.91 -2.11
CA ILE A 191 -0.24 -14.76 -1.21
C ILE A 191 0.27 -16.02 -1.91
N LEU A 192 -0.60 -16.70 -2.65
CA LEU A 192 -0.24 -17.93 -3.36
C LEU A 192 0.64 -17.67 -4.59
N THR A 193 0.53 -16.50 -5.22
CA THR A 193 1.41 -16.06 -6.31
C THR A 193 2.81 -15.76 -5.79
N LYS A 194 2.92 -15.09 -4.64
CA LYS A 194 4.21 -14.87 -3.95
C LYS A 194 4.82 -16.17 -3.45
N GLY A 195 3.98 -17.07 -2.93
CA GLY A 195 4.38 -18.32 -2.29
C GLY A 195 4.53 -18.16 -0.77
N ILE A 196 3.94 -19.09 -0.01
CA ILE A 196 3.88 -19.06 1.46
C ILE A 196 5.28 -19.05 2.08
N GLU A 197 6.18 -19.91 1.59
CA GLU A 197 7.56 -19.99 2.10
C GLU A 197 8.35 -18.71 1.83
N ASN A 198 8.14 -18.05 0.68
CA ASN A 198 8.77 -16.77 0.40
C ASN A 198 8.29 -15.69 1.38
N ILE A 199 6.99 -15.67 1.69
CA ILE A 199 6.44 -14.75 2.69
C ILE A 199 7.02 -15.04 4.07
N ARG A 200 7.06 -16.30 4.51
CA ARG A 200 7.65 -16.70 5.80
C ARG A 200 9.12 -16.32 5.92
N ASN A 201 9.88 -16.38 4.83
CA ASN A 201 11.28 -15.96 4.79
C ASN A 201 11.47 -14.43 4.82
N GLU A 202 10.45 -13.66 4.41
CA GLU A 202 10.48 -12.19 4.42
C GLU A 202 9.96 -11.60 5.74
N ILE A 203 9.05 -12.30 6.42
CA ILE A 203 8.50 -11.91 7.72
C ILE A 203 9.47 -12.29 8.84
N GLN A 204 9.74 -11.35 9.74
CA GLN A 204 10.67 -11.55 10.87
C GLN A 204 10.09 -12.47 11.94
N ASP A 205 8.84 -12.24 12.35
CA ASP A 205 8.13 -13.09 13.30
C ASP A 205 7.07 -13.93 12.59
N THR A 206 7.42 -15.18 12.29
CA THR A 206 6.51 -16.15 11.64
C THR A 206 5.34 -16.59 12.54
N MET A 207 5.32 -16.18 13.81
CA MET A 207 4.21 -16.42 14.73
C MET A 207 3.10 -15.37 14.60
N GLU A 208 3.40 -14.19 14.06
CA GLU A 208 2.41 -13.14 13.84
C GLU A 208 1.63 -13.39 12.53
N PRO A 209 0.29 -13.50 12.59
CA PRO A 209 -0.52 -13.66 11.39
C PRO A 209 -0.64 -12.36 10.60
N LEU A 210 -0.92 -12.48 9.30
CA LEU A 210 -1.08 -11.30 8.43
C LEU A 210 -2.31 -10.45 8.79
N ILE A 211 -3.34 -11.05 9.38
CA ILE A 211 -4.52 -10.38 9.95
C ILE A 211 -4.49 -10.59 11.45
N ASP A 212 -4.46 -9.50 12.20
CA ASP A 212 -4.46 -9.52 13.66
C ASP A 212 -5.71 -10.25 14.20
N PRO A 213 -5.56 -11.28 15.04
CA PRO A 213 -6.69 -12.12 15.47
C PRO A 213 -7.58 -11.45 16.51
N VAL A 214 -7.16 -10.33 17.10
CA VAL A 214 -7.89 -9.61 18.15
C VAL A 214 -8.67 -8.42 17.58
N HIS A 215 -8.03 -7.64 16.72
CA HIS A 215 -8.50 -6.38 16.18
C HIS A 215 -8.87 -6.47 14.69
N GLY A 216 -8.42 -7.50 13.97
CA GLY A 216 -8.77 -7.74 12.57
C GLY A 216 -8.10 -6.80 11.56
N HIS A 217 -7.05 -6.09 11.97
CA HIS A 217 -6.24 -5.22 11.10
C HIS A 217 -5.25 -6.04 10.29
N GLY A 218 -4.98 -5.64 9.05
CA GLY A 218 -3.87 -6.20 8.29
C GLY A 218 -2.53 -5.69 8.83
N SER A 219 -1.56 -6.59 8.95
CA SER A 219 -0.19 -6.29 9.36
C SER A 219 0.55 -5.38 8.35
N GLN A 220 1.64 -4.75 8.79
CA GLN A 220 2.50 -3.98 7.89
C GLN A 220 3.12 -4.87 6.80
N SER A 221 3.46 -6.13 7.12
CA SER A 221 3.91 -7.12 6.14
C SER A 221 2.90 -7.34 5.02
N LEU A 222 1.61 -7.40 5.37
CA LEU A 222 0.55 -7.51 4.38
C LEU A 222 0.49 -6.25 3.49
N VAL A 223 0.51 -5.06 4.08
CA VAL A 223 0.49 -3.80 3.32
C VAL A 223 1.69 -3.74 2.37
N ASN A 224 2.89 -4.03 2.85
CA ASN A 224 4.11 -4.01 2.06
C ASN A 224 4.09 -5.05 0.92
N LEU A 225 3.49 -6.22 1.14
CA LEU A 225 3.31 -7.22 0.08
C LEU A 225 2.49 -6.67 -1.08
N LEU A 226 1.37 -6.00 -0.77
CA LEU A 226 0.49 -5.41 -1.77
C LEU A 226 1.10 -4.17 -2.44
N VAL A 227 1.94 -3.40 -1.73
CA VAL A 227 2.56 -2.17 -2.23
C VAL A 227 3.84 -2.44 -3.05
N THR A 228 4.65 -3.41 -2.63
CA THR A 228 6.01 -3.60 -3.16
C THR A 228 6.27 -4.99 -3.75
N GLY A 229 5.37 -5.95 -3.51
CA GLY A 229 5.59 -7.37 -3.81
C GLY A 229 6.45 -8.11 -2.78
N HIS A 230 6.82 -7.49 -1.67
CA HIS A 230 7.63 -8.08 -0.59
C HIS A 230 6.95 -7.91 0.76
N ALA A 231 6.86 -8.99 1.55
CA ALA A 231 6.14 -9.06 2.81
C ALA A 231 6.98 -8.67 4.05
N VAL A 232 8.01 -7.84 3.86
CA VAL A 232 8.85 -7.34 4.97
C VAL A 232 8.00 -6.51 5.94
N SER A 233 8.26 -6.62 7.23
CA SER A 233 7.50 -5.90 8.27
C SER A 233 7.86 -4.42 8.38
N ASN A 234 9.02 -4.03 7.87
CA ASN A 234 9.58 -2.70 8.08
C ASN A 234 9.40 -1.77 6.89
N VAL A 235 9.43 -0.47 7.18
CA VAL A 235 9.16 0.59 6.20
C VAL A 235 10.39 1.45 5.87
N TRP A 236 11.58 1.08 6.36
CA TRP A 236 12.85 1.73 6.01
C TRP A 236 13.53 1.07 4.81
N ASP A 237 14.55 1.74 4.26
CA ASP A 237 15.32 1.22 3.13
C ASP A 237 16.40 0.24 3.58
N GLY A 238 16.55 -0.84 2.81
CA GLY A 238 17.61 -1.83 2.98
C GLY A 238 17.48 -2.71 4.22
N ASP A 239 18.33 -3.72 4.28
CA ASP A 239 18.46 -4.55 5.47
C ASP A 239 19.27 -3.81 6.55
N ARG A 240 18.90 -3.98 7.81
CA ARG A 240 19.65 -3.50 8.97
C ARG A 240 20.08 -4.67 9.84
N GLU A 241 21.19 -4.55 10.54
CA GLU A 241 21.62 -5.54 11.53
C GLU A 241 21.52 -4.92 12.92
N CYS A 242 20.77 -5.56 13.82
CA CYS A 242 20.61 -5.12 15.20
C CYS A 242 20.91 -6.27 16.15
N SER A 243 21.98 -6.15 16.93
CA SER A 243 22.39 -7.17 17.92
C SER A 243 22.53 -8.60 17.33
N GLY A 244 23.03 -8.71 16.10
CA GLY A 244 23.17 -9.99 15.38
C GLY A 244 21.89 -10.52 14.74
N MET A 245 20.77 -9.80 14.85
CA MET A 245 19.54 -10.09 14.11
C MET A 245 19.48 -9.24 12.84
N LYS A 246 19.28 -9.91 11.70
CA LYS A 246 19.10 -9.25 10.41
C LYS A 246 17.65 -8.85 10.23
N LEU A 247 17.40 -7.55 10.13
CA LEU A 247 16.09 -6.96 9.94
C LEU A 247 15.90 -6.52 8.48
N HIS A 248 14.99 -7.18 7.76
CA HIS A 248 14.68 -6.82 6.37
C HIS A 248 13.87 -5.53 6.26
N GLY A 249 14.30 -4.64 5.35
CA GLY A 249 13.57 -3.44 4.93
C GLY A 249 13.17 -3.49 3.46
N ILE A 250 12.83 -2.35 2.90
CA ILE A 250 12.42 -2.19 1.49
C ILE A 250 13.66 -2.06 0.62
N HIS A 251 13.76 -2.82 -0.48
CA HIS A 251 14.97 -2.83 -1.32
C HIS A 251 14.86 -2.03 -2.62
N LYS A 252 13.66 -1.57 -2.99
CA LYS A 252 13.43 -0.86 -4.26
C LYS A 252 12.38 0.23 -4.11
N GLN A 253 12.55 1.31 -4.86
CA GLN A 253 11.56 2.39 -4.98
C GLN A 253 10.21 1.83 -5.44
N ALA A 254 9.17 2.09 -4.66
CA ALA A 254 7.82 1.60 -4.92
C ALA A 254 7.11 2.45 -6.00
N SER A 255 6.11 1.86 -6.67
CA SER A 255 5.29 2.60 -7.64
C SER A 255 4.39 3.62 -6.96
N VAL A 256 3.80 3.26 -5.82
CA VAL A 256 3.05 4.14 -4.91
C VAL A 256 3.72 4.11 -3.54
N GLY A 257 3.64 5.23 -2.83
CA GLY A 257 4.34 5.43 -1.57
C GLY A 257 3.54 5.01 -0.35
N PHE A 258 4.20 5.08 0.80
CA PHE A 258 3.58 4.88 2.10
C PHE A 258 4.15 5.91 3.07
N LEU A 259 3.29 6.50 3.89
CA LEU A 259 3.64 7.37 5.02
C LEU A 259 2.77 6.96 6.20
N THR A 260 3.23 7.18 7.42
CA THR A 260 2.47 6.81 8.60
C THR A 260 2.58 7.83 9.71
N LEU A 261 1.48 8.01 10.45
CA LEU A 261 1.44 8.86 11.63
C LEU A 261 2.42 8.36 12.69
N MET A 262 2.72 7.06 12.69
CA MET A 262 3.67 6.43 13.61
C MET A 262 5.08 7.00 13.49
N GLU A 263 5.47 7.46 12.30
CA GLU A 263 6.74 8.14 12.09
C GLU A 263 6.74 9.53 12.73
N SER A 264 5.65 10.29 12.60
CA SER A 264 5.52 11.59 13.29
C SER A 264 5.55 11.46 14.82
N LEU A 265 5.15 10.28 15.33
CA LEU A 265 5.20 9.91 16.75
C LEU A 265 6.53 9.25 17.15
N ARG A 266 7.48 9.12 16.22
CA ARG A 266 8.82 8.54 16.40
C ARG A 266 8.83 7.05 16.77
N TYR A 267 7.78 6.30 16.44
CA TYR A 267 7.74 4.85 16.60
C TYR A 267 8.49 4.10 15.48
N CYS A 268 8.56 4.68 14.29
CA CYS A 268 9.30 4.12 13.15
C CYS A 268 9.88 5.25 12.28
N LYS A 269 10.69 4.88 11.30
CA LYS A 269 11.19 5.78 10.25
C LYS A 269 10.90 5.17 8.89
N VAL A 270 10.19 5.92 8.04
CA VAL A 270 9.90 5.48 6.67
C VAL A 270 11.07 5.86 5.77
N GLY A 271 11.52 4.91 4.95
CA GLY A 271 12.63 5.05 4.03
C GLY A 271 12.27 5.81 2.74
N SER A 272 13.29 6.26 2.04
CA SER A 272 13.16 7.00 0.78
C SER A 272 12.43 6.20 -0.30
N PHE A 273 12.55 4.87 -0.31
CA PHE A 273 11.86 4.03 -1.32
C PHE A 273 10.34 4.03 -1.20
N LEU A 274 9.79 4.35 -0.02
CA LEU A 274 8.36 4.53 0.21
C LEU A 274 7.96 6.02 0.28
N LYS A 275 8.85 6.90 0.75
CA LYS A 275 8.61 8.36 0.79
C LYS A 275 8.65 8.99 -0.59
N SER A 276 9.51 8.53 -1.48
CA SER A 276 9.69 9.07 -2.84
C SER A 276 9.31 7.99 -3.86
N PRO A 277 8.01 7.64 -3.99
CA PRO A 277 7.54 6.65 -4.95
C PRO A 277 7.67 7.17 -6.39
N LYS A 278 7.45 6.29 -7.38
CA LYS A 278 7.48 6.68 -8.81
C LYS A 278 6.32 7.58 -9.24
N PHE A 279 5.19 7.49 -8.56
CA PHE A 279 3.98 8.28 -8.82
C PHE A 279 3.52 8.96 -7.54
N PRO A 280 2.96 10.19 -7.60
CA PRO A 280 2.69 11.03 -6.44
C PRO A 280 1.40 10.62 -5.74
N ILE A 281 1.40 9.38 -5.25
CA ILE A 281 0.32 8.71 -4.56
C ILE A 281 0.94 8.01 -3.35
N TRP A 282 0.46 8.35 -2.16
CA TRP A 282 0.93 7.79 -0.89
C TRP A 282 -0.24 7.22 -0.12
N ILE A 283 -0.10 5.97 0.31
CA ILE A 283 -0.97 5.40 1.33
C ILE A 283 -0.57 6.03 2.67
N LEU A 284 -1.54 6.56 3.41
CA LEU A 284 -1.33 7.14 4.73
C LEU A 284 -1.88 6.17 5.79
N GLY A 285 -1.02 5.71 6.68
CA GLY A 285 -1.39 4.85 7.82
C GLY A 285 -1.59 5.63 9.12
N SER A 286 -2.74 5.42 9.76
CA SER A 286 -2.95 5.75 11.17
C SER A 286 -2.59 4.55 12.07
N GLU A 287 -3.03 4.57 13.33
CA GLU A 287 -2.96 3.41 14.22
C GLU A 287 -3.82 2.22 13.74
N THR A 288 -4.95 2.49 13.07
CA THR A 288 -5.98 1.47 12.83
C THR A 288 -6.52 1.44 11.40
N HIS A 289 -6.19 2.42 10.56
CA HIS A 289 -6.79 2.60 9.25
C HIS A 289 -5.79 3.11 8.20
N LEU A 290 -6.12 2.87 6.93
CA LEU A 290 -5.33 3.30 5.77
C LEU A 290 -6.19 4.16 4.85
N SER A 291 -5.64 5.29 4.46
CA SER A 291 -6.23 6.22 3.49
C SER A 291 -5.21 6.51 2.38
N VAL A 292 -5.56 7.30 1.37
CA VAL A 292 -4.65 7.63 0.26
C VAL A 292 -4.60 9.13 0.06
N PHE A 293 -3.39 9.69 -0.02
CA PHE A 293 -3.12 11.06 -0.40
C PHE A 293 -2.41 11.10 -1.74
N PHE A 294 -2.79 12.01 -2.63
CA PHE A 294 -2.17 12.09 -3.94
C PHE A 294 -2.28 13.48 -4.57
N THR A 295 -1.46 13.70 -5.59
CA THR A 295 -1.57 14.81 -6.53
C THR A 295 -1.41 14.28 -7.95
N LYS A 296 -1.58 15.15 -8.95
CA LYS A 296 -1.20 14.87 -10.35
C LYS A 296 0.18 15.41 -10.68
N ASP A 297 0.77 16.17 -9.76
CA ASP A 297 2.05 16.84 -9.99
C ASP A 297 3.22 15.88 -9.76
N MET A 298 3.89 15.53 -10.85
CA MET A 298 5.08 14.68 -10.82
C MET A 298 6.29 15.37 -10.20
N SER A 299 6.30 16.70 -10.01
CA SER A 299 7.42 17.36 -9.32
C SER A 299 7.58 16.91 -7.86
N LEU A 300 6.51 16.41 -7.23
CA LEU A 300 6.57 15.83 -5.88
C LEU A 300 7.22 14.45 -5.84
N VAL A 301 7.40 13.82 -7.00
CA VAL A 301 7.99 12.49 -7.15
C VAL A 301 8.97 12.43 -8.31
N GLY A 302 10.25 12.31 -7.98
CA GLY A 302 11.30 12.09 -8.96
C GLY A 302 12.00 10.76 -8.72
N PRO A 303 12.86 10.33 -9.66
CA PRO A 303 14.02 9.53 -9.25
C PRO A 303 14.70 10.21 -8.06
N GLU A 304 15.21 9.40 -7.11
CA GLU A 304 15.89 9.88 -5.91
C GLU A 304 16.87 11.02 -6.29
N SER A 305 16.64 12.22 -5.74
CA SER A 305 17.54 13.34 -6.01
C SER A 305 18.95 12.99 -5.49
N PRO A 306 20.02 13.56 -6.07
CA PRO A 306 21.38 13.33 -5.57
C PRO A 306 21.52 13.60 -4.05
N SER A 307 20.78 14.58 -3.52
CA SER A 307 20.73 14.89 -2.09
C SER A 307 20.00 13.83 -1.25
N GLU A 308 18.89 13.28 -1.75
CA GLU A 308 18.21 12.15 -1.10
C GLU A 308 19.07 10.88 -1.11
N GLN A 309 19.75 10.60 -2.23
CA GLN A 309 20.71 9.50 -2.33
C GLN A 309 21.87 9.69 -1.35
N ALA A 310 22.42 10.91 -1.30
CA ALA A 310 23.46 11.30 -0.35
C ALA A 310 23.02 11.08 1.10
N ARG A 311 21.79 11.51 1.45
CA ARG A 311 21.21 11.29 2.77
C ARG A 311 21.10 9.80 3.10
N ARG A 312 20.60 8.98 2.16
CA ARG A 312 20.42 7.54 2.36
C ARG A 312 21.76 6.83 2.55
N VAL A 313 22.75 7.13 1.71
CA VAL A 313 24.10 6.57 1.85
C VAL A 313 24.73 7.05 3.15
N PHE A 314 24.65 8.34 3.49
CA PHE A 314 25.18 8.85 4.76
C PHE A 314 24.56 8.11 5.95
N GLN A 315 23.23 7.90 5.94
CA GLN A 315 22.52 7.14 6.98
C GLN A 315 22.93 5.67 7.07
N SER A 316 23.43 5.04 6.00
CA SER A 316 23.97 3.67 6.13
C SER A 316 25.27 3.62 6.94
N PHE A 317 25.94 4.75 7.16
CA PHE A 317 27.10 4.89 8.03
C PHE A 317 26.77 5.51 9.41
N ASP A 318 25.51 5.88 9.65
CA ASP A 318 24.97 6.37 10.92
C ASP A 318 23.86 5.41 11.41
N PRO A 319 24.23 4.21 11.90
CA PRO A 319 23.26 3.17 12.24
C PRO A 319 22.34 3.55 13.41
N GLU A 320 22.75 4.54 14.22
CA GLU A 320 21.99 5.06 15.36
C GLU A 320 21.08 6.24 14.98
N ASP A 321 21.13 6.72 13.73
CA ASP A 321 20.37 7.86 13.21
C ASP A 321 20.56 9.15 14.02
N ASN A 322 21.79 9.38 14.49
CA ASN A 322 22.16 10.55 15.28
C ASN A 322 22.23 11.83 14.44
N GLY A 323 22.20 11.72 13.10
CA GLY A 323 22.36 12.82 12.15
C GLY A 323 23.82 13.17 11.88
N PHE A 324 24.77 12.32 12.29
CA PHE A 324 26.20 12.52 12.11
C PHE A 324 26.95 11.19 11.98
N ILE A 325 28.14 11.24 11.38
CA ILE A 325 29.09 10.12 11.31
C ILE A 325 30.45 10.53 11.88
N PRO A 326 31.26 9.57 12.38
CA PRO A 326 32.66 9.82 12.69
C PRO A 326 33.42 10.32 11.45
N GLU A 327 34.35 11.26 11.62
CA GLU A 327 35.17 11.81 10.53
C GLU A 327 35.95 10.75 9.75
N SER A 328 36.25 9.61 10.39
CA SER A 328 36.95 8.49 9.78
C SER A 328 36.15 7.83 8.66
N LEU A 329 34.82 7.94 8.67
CA LEU A 329 33.93 7.35 7.68
C LEU A 329 33.66 8.26 6.47
N LEU A 330 34.10 9.53 6.50
CA LEU A 330 33.80 10.49 5.44
C LEU A 330 34.29 10.01 4.07
N GLU A 331 35.49 9.44 4.00
CA GLU A 331 36.05 8.93 2.75
C GLU A 331 35.20 7.79 2.16
N ASP A 332 34.72 6.88 3.00
CA ASP A 332 33.88 5.76 2.57
C ASP A 332 32.49 6.22 2.11
N VAL A 333 31.91 7.22 2.78
CA VAL A 333 30.66 7.86 2.35
C VAL A 333 30.83 8.53 1.00
N MET A 334 31.91 9.28 0.80
CA MET A 334 32.20 9.95 -0.47
C MET A 334 32.39 8.92 -1.61
N LYS A 335 33.12 7.83 -1.36
CA LYS A 335 33.26 6.71 -2.32
C LYS A 335 31.92 6.07 -2.67
N ALA A 336 31.09 5.80 -1.66
CA ALA A 336 29.77 5.20 -1.86
C ALA A 336 28.81 6.11 -2.64
N LEU A 337 29.06 7.42 -2.65
CA LEU A 337 28.33 8.41 -3.43
C LEU A 337 28.97 8.76 -4.78
N ASP A 338 30.06 8.09 -5.16
CA ASP A 338 30.83 8.41 -6.38
C ASP A 338 31.31 9.87 -6.42
N LEU A 339 31.59 10.44 -5.24
CA LEU A 339 32.22 11.76 -5.07
C LEU A 339 33.74 11.62 -5.12
N VAL A 340 34.45 12.73 -5.39
CA VAL A 340 35.92 12.77 -5.40
C VAL A 340 36.47 12.36 -4.03
N SER A 341 37.14 11.21 -3.94
CA SER A 341 37.59 10.63 -2.67
C SER A 341 39.12 10.50 -2.56
N GLU A 342 39.88 11.40 -3.18
CA GLU A 342 41.34 11.44 -3.06
C GLU A 342 41.76 11.92 -1.66
N PRO A 343 42.76 11.31 -1.00
CA PRO A 343 43.09 11.62 0.40
C PRO A 343 43.33 13.10 0.70
N GLU A 344 43.94 13.82 -0.25
CA GLU A 344 44.24 15.25 -0.14
C GLU A 344 42.95 16.09 -0.15
N TYR A 345 42.01 15.76 -1.05
CA TYR A 345 40.71 16.43 -1.13
C TYR A 345 39.81 16.08 0.05
N VAL A 346 39.77 14.81 0.47
CA VAL A 346 39.03 14.39 1.66
C VAL A 346 39.51 15.17 2.89
N ASN A 347 40.83 15.32 3.08
CA ASN A 347 41.37 16.11 4.20
C ASN A 347 40.96 17.60 4.14
N LEU A 348 40.90 18.19 2.94
CA LEU A 348 40.39 19.55 2.76
C LEU A 348 38.91 19.64 3.16
N VAL A 349 38.07 18.73 2.66
CA VAL A 349 36.65 18.68 3.00
C VAL A 349 36.44 18.45 4.50
N LYS A 350 37.22 17.57 5.14
CA LYS A 350 37.18 17.34 6.59
C LYS A 350 37.36 18.64 7.35
N SER A 351 38.40 19.41 7.01
CA SER A 351 38.67 20.70 7.67
C SER A 351 37.55 21.73 7.49
N LYS A 352 36.74 21.59 6.43
CA LYS A 352 35.60 22.46 6.14
C LYS A 352 34.33 22.02 6.87
N LEU A 353 34.06 20.72 6.91
CA LEU A 353 32.86 20.14 7.51
C LEU A 353 32.97 19.99 9.05
N ASP A 354 34.19 19.90 9.58
CA ASP A 354 34.48 19.87 11.02
C ASP A 354 35.58 20.91 11.37
N PRO A 355 35.26 22.21 11.32
CA PRO A 355 36.23 23.28 11.57
C PRO A 355 36.70 23.32 13.04
N GLU A 356 35.92 22.76 13.95
CA GLU A 356 36.22 22.71 15.39
C GLU A 356 36.99 21.44 15.80
N SER A 357 37.23 20.52 14.85
CA SER A 357 37.92 19.24 15.10
C SER A 357 37.25 18.41 16.20
N LEU A 358 35.91 18.34 16.15
CA LEU A 358 35.09 17.54 17.05
C LEU A 358 35.14 16.03 16.72
N GLY A 359 35.68 15.67 15.55
CA GLY A 359 35.80 14.31 15.05
C GLY A 359 34.50 13.78 14.44
N ILE A 360 33.55 14.65 14.12
CA ILE A 360 32.23 14.28 13.58
C ILE A 360 31.87 15.10 12.35
N ILE A 361 31.19 14.48 11.40
CA ILE A 361 30.62 15.13 10.22
C ILE A 361 29.10 15.13 10.37
N LEU A 362 28.49 16.30 10.30
CA LEU A 362 27.04 16.45 10.35
C LEU A 362 26.43 16.30 8.95
N LEU A 363 25.27 15.63 8.88
CA LEU A 363 24.56 15.40 7.61
C LEU A 363 24.14 16.71 6.90
N GLY A 364 23.66 17.70 7.65
CA GLY A 364 23.22 18.99 7.08
C GLY A 364 24.33 19.73 6.32
N PRO A 365 25.44 20.06 7.00
CA PRO A 365 26.64 20.63 6.38
C PRO A 365 27.18 19.80 5.21
N PHE A 366 27.20 18.47 5.33
CA PHE A 366 27.62 17.58 4.24
C PHE A 366 26.75 17.78 2.99
N LEU A 367 25.42 17.80 3.13
CA LEU A 367 24.52 18.01 2.00
C LEU A 367 24.66 19.40 1.38
N LEU A 368 24.85 20.44 2.20
CA LEU A 368 25.07 21.80 1.72
C LEU A 368 26.38 21.94 0.92
N GLU A 369 27.42 21.20 1.31
CA GLU A 369 28.71 21.23 0.62
C GLU A 369 28.66 20.61 -0.77
N PHE A 370 28.04 19.42 -0.87
CA PHE A 370 28.08 18.62 -2.09
C PHE A 370 26.87 18.80 -2.99
N PHE A 371 25.76 19.30 -2.45
CA PHE A 371 24.48 19.43 -3.15
C PHE A 371 23.79 20.80 -2.89
N PRO A 372 24.46 21.95 -3.12
CA PRO A 372 23.97 23.27 -2.75
C PRO A 372 22.79 23.80 -3.59
N ASP A 373 22.74 23.47 -4.88
CA ASP A 373 21.85 24.12 -5.87
C ASP A 373 20.60 23.29 -6.22
N GLN A 374 20.12 22.44 -5.31
CA GLN A 374 18.91 21.66 -5.54
C GLN A 374 17.66 22.51 -5.26
N ASP A 375 17.28 23.35 -6.23
CA ASP A 375 15.90 23.85 -6.31
C ASP A 375 14.98 22.62 -6.34
N SER A 376 14.07 22.53 -5.37
CA SER A 376 13.20 21.34 -5.25
C SER A 376 12.37 21.09 -6.52
N GLY A 377 12.21 22.10 -7.39
CA GLY A 377 11.36 22.05 -8.58
C GLY A 377 9.88 21.91 -8.24
N ILE A 378 9.54 21.88 -6.94
CA ILE A 378 8.19 21.76 -6.42
C ILE A 378 7.54 23.14 -6.51
N PRO A 379 6.36 23.27 -7.14
CA PRO A 379 5.60 24.51 -7.12
C PRO A 379 5.28 24.95 -5.69
N ASP A 380 5.29 26.27 -5.45
CA ASP A 380 4.92 26.86 -4.14
C ASP A 380 3.55 26.39 -3.65
N SER A 381 2.63 26.12 -4.59
CA SER A 381 1.32 25.57 -4.32
C SER A 381 0.90 24.56 -5.39
N LEU A 382 0.31 23.44 -4.99
CA LEU A 382 -0.18 22.42 -5.91
C LEU A 382 -1.49 21.78 -5.42
N PRO A 383 -2.37 21.33 -6.34
CA PRO A 383 -3.61 20.68 -5.98
C PRO A 383 -3.35 19.29 -5.40
N VAL A 384 -4.03 18.96 -4.31
CA VAL A 384 -3.92 17.67 -3.63
C VAL A 384 -5.29 17.08 -3.35
N TYR A 385 -5.31 15.77 -3.19
CA TYR A 385 -6.52 14.99 -2.99
C TYR A 385 -6.30 13.98 -1.86
N HIS A 386 -7.33 13.78 -1.05
CA HIS A 386 -7.37 12.73 -0.04
C HIS A 386 -8.56 11.79 -0.30
N TYR A 387 -8.31 10.50 -0.16
CA TYR A 387 -9.28 9.42 -0.27
C TYR A 387 -9.34 8.66 1.05
N ASN A 388 -10.56 8.43 1.54
CA ASN A 388 -10.82 7.50 2.62
C ASN A 388 -11.96 6.56 2.22
N GLY A 389 -11.73 5.24 2.25
CA GLY A 389 -12.73 4.26 1.85
C GLY A 389 -13.91 4.09 2.82
N LEU A 390 -13.78 4.54 4.07
CA LEU A 390 -14.83 4.40 5.09
C LEU A 390 -15.82 5.55 5.01
N LYS A 391 -17.11 5.25 4.81
CA LYS A 391 -18.18 6.27 4.76
C LYS A 391 -18.21 7.15 6.01
N GLN A 392 -18.20 6.55 7.21
CA GLN A 392 -18.24 7.31 8.47
C GLN A 392 -17.05 8.26 8.69
N SER A 393 -15.97 8.06 7.94
CA SER A 393 -14.73 8.82 8.05
C SER A 393 -14.68 10.02 7.10
N ASN A 394 -15.69 10.16 6.23
CA ASN A 394 -15.81 11.22 5.25
C ASN A 394 -16.92 12.21 5.61
N HIS A 395 -16.86 13.39 5.02
CA HIS A 395 -17.94 14.37 5.10
C HIS A 395 -19.22 13.82 4.44
N ASN A 396 -20.39 14.11 5.02
CA ASN A 396 -21.70 13.63 4.56
C ASN A 396 -21.84 12.11 4.43
N GLU A 397 -20.98 11.33 5.10
CA GLU A 397 -21.00 9.85 5.08
C GLU A 397 -20.89 9.25 3.66
N ARG A 398 -20.17 9.92 2.76
CA ARG A 398 -19.97 9.51 1.36
C ARG A 398 -18.49 9.35 1.04
N VAL A 399 -18.15 8.28 0.32
CA VAL A 399 -16.78 8.08 -0.17
C VAL A 399 -16.58 8.95 -1.41
N GLU A 400 -15.94 10.11 -1.21
CA GLU A 400 -15.62 11.10 -2.22
C GLU A 400 -14.19 11.61 -1.97
N TYR A 401 -13.51 12.15 -2.99
CA TYR A 401 -12.20 12.76 -2.75
C TYR A 401 -12.35 14.13 -2.10
N VAL A 402 -11.60 14.37 -1.03
CA VAL A 402 -11.47 15.72 -0.47
C VAL A 402 -10.34 16.44 -1.20
N GLU A 403 -10.69 17.56 -1.85
CA GLU A 403 -9.72 18.40 -2.56
C GLU A 403 -9.09 19.42 -1.63
N GLY A 404 -7.83 19.72 -1.86
CA GLY A 404 -7.13 20.80 -1.19
C GLY A 404 -6.00 21.37 -2.04
N THR A 405 -5.30 22.33 -1.47
CA THR A 405 -4.06 22.89 -1.99
C THR A 405 -2.97 22.66 -0.95
N ALA A 406 -1.87 22.03 -1.36
CA ALA A 406 -0.66 21.96 -0.54
C ALA A 406 0.24 23.14 -0.87
N LEU A 407 0.76 23.80 0.17
CA LEU A 407 1.85 24.77 0.07
C LEU A 407 3.11 24.06 0.53
N VAL A 408 4.09 23.90 -0.35
CA VAL A 408 5.37 23.25 -0.04
C VAL A 408 6.45 24.32 0.00
N LEU A 409 6.59 24.95 1.16
CA LEU A 409 7.51 26.06 1.37
C LEU A 409 8.87 25.47 1.74
N GLY A 410 9.84 25.47 0.82
CA GLY A 410 11.12 24.74 0.90
C GLY A 410 11.77 24.64 2.29
N PHE A 411 12.60 25.63 2.68
CA PHE A 411 13.33 25.66 3.96
C PHE A 411 12.98 26.87 4.84
N GLU A 412 12.00 27.67 4.45
CA GLU A 412 11.60 28.87 5.18
C GLU A 412 10.39 28.59 6.09
N ASP A 413 10.39 29.16 7.30
CA ASP A 413 9.28 29.05 8.23
C ASP A 413 8.01 29.64 7.58
N PRO A 414 6.93 28.85 7.43
CA PRO A 414 5.77 29.30 6.70
C PRO A 414 5.11 30.51 7.38
N MET A 415 4.89 31.58 6.61
CA MET A 415 4.11 32.76 7.07
C MET A 415 2.65 32.39 7.38
N VAL A 416 2.14 31.29 6.81
CA VAL A 416 0.78 30.79 6.99
C VAL A 416 0.85 29.43 7.66
N ARG A 417 0.22 29.28 8.82
CA ARG A 417 0.14 27.99 9.54
C ARG A 417 -1.32 27.52 9.61
N THR A 418 -1.56 26.34 9.06
CA THR A 418 -2.83 25.61 9.12
C THR A 418 -2.85 24.67 10.32
N ASP A 419 -4.03 24.16 10.66
CA ASP A 419 -4.24 23.25 11.79
C ASP A 419 -3.34 22.01 11.73
N ASP A 420 -2.90 21.55 12.90
CA ASP A 420 -2.05 20.37 13.05
C ASP A 420 -2.87 19.07 12.95
N THR A 421 -3.22 18.70 11.73
CA THR A 421 -4.06 17.53 11.44
C THR A 421 -3.22 16.24 11.32
N PRO A 422 -3.79 15.05 11.59
CA PRO A 422 -3.06 13.80 11.40
C PRO A 422 -2.52 13.62 9.96
N VAL A 423 -3.28 14.03 8.94
CA VAL A 423 -2.83 14.03 7.54
C VAL A 423 -1.60 14.92 7.35
N LYS A 424 -1.65 16.16 7.86
CA LYS A 424 -0.52 17.10 7.82
C LYS A 424 0.71 16.51 8.51
N ARG A 425 0.55 15.95 9.71
CA ARG A 425 1.65 15.33 10.47
C ARG A 425 2.30 14.16 9.73
N CYS A 426 1.53 13.32 9.04
CA CYS A 426 2.09 12.28 8.17
C CYS A 426 2.94 12.91 7.06
N LEU A 427 2.43 13.91 6.36
CA LEU A 427 3.10 14.54 5.23
C LEU A 427 4.34 15.32 5.66
N GLN A 428 4.35 15.92 6.86
CA GLN A 428 5.49 16.63 7.44
C GLN A 428 6.71 15.73 7.70
N THR A 429 6.54 14.41 7.76
CA THR A 429 7.67 13.48 7.83
C THR A 429 8.49 13.43 6.55
N LYS A 430 7.92 13.90 5.42
CA LYS A 430 8.57 14.04 4.12
C LYS A 430 8.81 15.51 3.78
N TRP A 431 7.81 16.37 3.99
CA TRP A 431 7.86 17.79 3.69
C TRP A 431 7.64 18.61 4.97
N PRO A 432 8.69 18.89 5.77
CA PRO A 432 8.55 19.45 7.12
C PRO A 432 7.70 20.72 7.23
N TYR A 433 7.69 21.54 6.18
CA TYR A 433 6.98 22.83 6.13
C TYR A 433 5.77 22.80 5.20
N ILE A 434 5.19 21.62 4.95
CA ILE A 434 3.95 21.52 4.18
C ILE A 434 2.76 22.08 4.96
N GLU A 435 1.95 22.88 4.27
CA GLU A 435 0.70 23.43 4.77
C GLU A 435 -0.45 22.99 3.86
N LEU A 436 -1.62 22.68 4.44
CA LEU A 436 -2.74 22.07 3.71
C LEU A 436 -4.01 22.90 3.87
N LEU A 437 -4.53 23.38 2.73
CA LEU A 437 -5.77 24.14 2.65
C LEU A 437 -6.83 23.28 1.97
N TRP A 438 -7.68 22.64 2.75
CA TRP A 438 -8.78 21.81 2.25
C TRP A 438 -9.96 22.66 1.79
N THR A 439 -10.70 22.18 0.79
CA THR A 439 -11.91 22.85 0.27
C THR A 439 -13.13 22.70 1.18
N THR A 440 -13.04 21.80 2.16
CA THR A 440 -14.07 21.50 3.17
C THR A 440 -13.79 22.22 4.48
N ASP A 441 -14.84 22.56 5.23
CA ASP A 441 -14.73 23.21 6.55
C ASP A 441 -13.97 22.36 7.60
N ARG A 442 -13.95 21.04 7.40
CA ARG A 442 -13.21 20.09 8.24
C ARG A 442 -12.11 19.45 7.42
N SER A 443 -10.97 19.22 8.05
CA SER A 443 -9.88 18.48 7.46
C SER A 443 -10.22 16.98 7.34
N PRO A 444 -9.69 16.27 6.33
CA PRO A 444 -9.92 14.84 6.17
C PRO A 444 -9.43 14.02 7.38
N SER A 445 -10.16 12.96 7.71
CA SER A 445 -9.77 12.01 8.75
C SER A 445 -8.84 10.93 8.20
N LEU A 446 -7.84 10.53 9.01
CA LEU A 446 -7.06 9.30 8.76
C LEU A 446 -7.73 8.04 9.31
N ASN A 447 -8.81 8.18 10.07
CA ASN A 447 -9.60 7.09 10.66
C ASN A 447 -11.01 7.09 10.13
#